data_AF-A0A3C1VFI9-F1
#
_entry.id   AF-A0A3C1VFI9-F1
#
_cell.length_a   1.000
_cell.length_b   1.000
_cell.length_c   1.000
_cell.angle_alpha   90.00
_cell.angle_beta   90.00
_cell.angle_gamma   90.00
#
_symmetry.space_group_name_H-M   'P 1'
#
loop_
_entity.id
_entity.type
_entity.pdbx_description
1 polymer ?
#
loop_
_entity_poly.entity_id
_entity_poly.type
_entity_poly.pdbx_seq_one_letter_code
_entity_poly.pdbx_strand_id
1 'polypeptide(L)' 'MLSQEEIQNALKSVKYPGFSRDIVSFGLVKEISAANG' A
#
# COMPACT_ATOMS: atom_id res chain seq x y z
N MET A 1 -11.60 -10.91 -7.51
CA MET A 1 -12.11 -9.93 -6.52
C MET A 1 -10.88 -9.32 -5.90
N LEU A 2 -10.63 -8.03 -6.12
CA LEU A 2 -9.39 -7.41 -5.66
C LEU A 2 -9.47 -7.22 -4.14
N SER A 3 -8.67 -7.97 -3.40
CA SER A 3 -8.66 -7.89 -1.93
C SER A 3 -7.83 -6.71 -1.44
N GLN A 4 -8.14 -6.22 -0.24
CA GLN A 4 -7.36 -5.18 0.43
C GLN A 4 -5.88 -5.57 0.58
N GLU A 5 -5.61 -6.87 0.75
CA GLU A 5 -4.25 -7.41 0.90
C GLU A 5 -3.46 -7.33 -0.41
N GLU A 6 -4.08 -7.64 -1.55
CA GLU A 6 -3.47 -7.47 -2.87
C GLU A 6 -3.10 -6.01 -3.15
N ILE A 7 -4.00 -5.07 -2.81
CA ILE A 7 -3.74 -3.64 -2.93
C ILE A 7 -2.58 -3.21 -2.01
N GLN A 8 -2.58 -3.67 -0.76
CA GLN A 8 -1.49 -3.37 0.17
C GLN A 8 -0.14 -3.89 -0.35
N ASN A 9 -0.10 -5.10 -0.88
CA ASN A 9 1.12 -5.71 -1.41
C ASN A 9 1.64 -4.96 -2.64
N ALA A 10 0.74 -4.48 -3.52
CA ALA A 10 1.11 -3.60 -4.62
C ALA A 10 1.69 -2.26 -4.11
N LEU A 11 1.08 -1.63 -3.10
CA LEU A 11 1.58 -0.37 -2.54
C LEU A 11 2.95 -0.54 -1.85
N LYS A 12 3.23 -1.70 -1.24
CA LYS A 12 4.56 -2.00 -0.67
C LYS A 12 5.68 -2.07 -1.70
N SER A 13 5.38 -2.24 -2.99
CA SER A 13 6.41 -2.19 -4.04
C SER A 13 6.88 -0.76 -4.33
N VAL A 14 6.12 0.26 -3.90
CA VAL A 14 6.47 1.67 -4.08
C VAL A 14 7.37 2.12 -2.94
N LYS A 15 8.63 2.44 -3.27
CA LYS A 15 9.62 2.95 -2.31
C LYS A 15 9.46 4.45 -2.09
N TYR A 16 9.67 4.90 -0.86
CA TYR A 16 9.68 6.33 -0.55
C TYR A 16 11.04 6.95 -0.95
N PRO A 17 11.09 8.01 -1.78
CA PRO A 17 12.35 8.59 -2.25
C PRO A 17 13.28 8.99 -1.10
N GLY A 18 14.56 8.65 -1.22
CA GLY A 18 15.56 8.94 -0.19
C GLY A 18 15.54 8.01 1.03
N PHE A 19 14.65 7.01 1.08
CA PHE A 19 14.58 6.00 2.13
C PHE A 19 14.46 4.59 1.54
N SER A 20 14.98 3.58 2.24
CA SER A 20 14.90 2.18 1.78
C SER A 20 13.52 1.53 1.99
N ARG A 21 12.65 2.19 2.76
CA ARG A 21 11.34 1.68 3.19
C ARG A 21 10.24 2.06 2.19
N ASP A 22 9.25 1.20 2.05
CA ASP A 22 8.07 1.46 1.21
C ASP A 22 7.06 2.40 1.87
N ILE A 23 6.15 2.96 1.06
CA ILE A 23 5.17 3.97 1.50
C ILE A 23 4.17 3.43 2.54
N VAL A 24 3.91 2.13 2.56
CA VAL A 24 3.00 1.49 3.54
C VAL A 24 3.71 1.39 4.87
N SER A 25 4.91 0.82 4.89
CA SER A 25 5.74 0.67 6.10
C SER A 25 6.23 2.01 6.66
N PHE A 26 6.26 3.07 5.85
CA PHE A 26 6.56 4.44 6.30
C PHE A 26 5.37 5.09 7.03
N GLY A 27 4.15 4.58 6.85
CA GLY A 27 2.94 5.13 7.44
C GLY A 27 2.29 6.26 6.64
N LEU A 28 2.62 6.40 5.35
CA LEU A 28 1.96 7.38 4.46
C LEU A 28 0.55 6.94 4.06
N VAL A 29 0.31 5.63 4.04
CA VAL A 29 -1.00 5.03 3.75
C VAL A 29 -1.78 4.90 5.04
N LYS A 30 -2.89 5.65 5.16
CA LYS A 30 -3.74 5.66 6.36
C LYS A 30 -4.80 4.56 6.36
N GLU A 31 -5.44 4.34 5.21
CA GLU A 31 -6.52 3.38 5.06
C GLU A 31 -6.52 2.84 3.63
N ILE A 32 -6.93 1.57 3.48
CA ILE A 32 -7.15 0.92 2.18
C ILE A 32 -8.56 0.33 2.23
N SER A 33 -9.45 0.84 1.38
CA SER A 33 -10.81 0.36 1.24
C SER A 33 -11.00 -0.28 -0.13
N ALA A 34 -11.47 -1.53 -0.15
CA ALA A 34 -11.79 -2.26 -1.37
C ALA A 34 -13.29 -2.60 -1.36
N ALA A 35 -14.09 -1.80 -2.08
CA ALA A 35 -15.50 -2.09 -2.29
C ALA A 35 -15.65 -2.99 -3.52
N ASN A 36 -16.42 -4.07 -3.35
CA ASN A 36 -16.87 -4.87 -4.47
C ASN A 36 -18.05 -4.15 -5.10
N GLY A 37 -17.81 -3.48 -6.24
CA GLY A 37 -18.85 -2.84 -7.03
C GLY A 37 -19.89 -3.84 -7.53
#